data_AF-A0A3C0XNC2-F1
#
_entry.id   AF-A0A3C0XNC2-F1
#
_cell.length_a   1.000
_cell.length_b   1.000
_cell.length_c   1.000
_cell.angle_alpha   90.00
_cell.angle_beta   90.00
_cell.angle_gamma   90.00
#
_symmetry.space_group_name_H-M   'P 1'
#
loop_
_entity.id
_entity.type
_entity.pdbx_description
1 polymer ?
#
loop_
_entity_poly.entity_id
_entity_poly.type
_entity_poly.pdbx_seq_one_letter_code
_entity_poly.pdbx_strand_id
1 'polypeptide(L)'
;MFGILGIKQISEREVANVAIETQARTAETYAFTKKPFYSPKEVARIVGCSDQHILNAIEDDKLFALKLSPRITRVPLNALMRYLGAPEDISRMIKPDHEVKPYDNDLLRAERAAKG
;
A
#
# COMPACT_ATOMS: atom_id res chain seq x y z
N MET A 1 -34.22 -40.46 -32.54
CA MET A 1 -35.04 -39.82 -31.51
C MET A 1 -34.06 -39.33 -30.43
N PHE A 2 -33.68 -38.05 -30.44
CA PHE A 2 -32.68 -37.51 -29.50
C PHE A 2 -33.37 -36.58 -28.51
N GLY A 3 -33.37 -36.95 -27.23
CA GLY A 3 -33.92 -36.16 -26.13
C GLY A 3 -32.95 -35.05 -25.71
N ILE A 4 -33.47 -33.84 -25.58
CA ILE A 4 -32.73 -32.67 -25.09
C ILE A 4 -32.68 -32.76 -23.57
N LEU A 5 -31.47 -32.88 -23.03
CA LEU A 5 -31.18 -32.97 -21.60
C LEU A 5 -31.48 -31.61 -20.94
N GLY A 6 -32.43 -31.60 -20.01
CA GLY A 6 -32.91 -30.40 -19.33
C GLY A 6 -31.82 -29.70 -18.52
N ILE A 7 -31.53 -28.46 -18.89
CA ILE A 7 -30.74 -27.54 -18.08
C ILE A 7 -31.59 -27.19 -16.85
N LYS A 8 -31.15 -27.65 -15.68
CA LYS A 8 -31.77 -27.36 -14.39
C LYS A 8 -31.75 -25.85 -14.17
N GLN A 9 -32.92 -25.23 -14.04
CA GLN A 9 -33.04 -23.83 -13.62
C GLN A 9 -32.40 -23.67 -12.24
N ILE A 10 -31.27 -22.96 -12.18
CA ILE A 10 -30.66 -22.53 -10.93
C ILE A 10 -31.44 -21.29 -10.47
N SER A 11 -32.04 -21.39 -9.29
CA SER A 11 -32.86 -20.32 -8.70
C SER A 11 -31.98 -19.12 -8.36
N GLU A 12 -32.39 -17.91 -8.75
CA GLU A 12 -31.67 -16.64 -8.49
C GLU A 12 -31.25 -16.47 -7.01
N ARG A 13 -31.98 -17.09 -6.08
CA ARG A 13 -31.68 -17.09 -4.64
C ARG A 13 -30.44 -17.90 -4.26
N GLU A 14 -30.15 -18.99 -4.96
CA GLU A 14 -28.93 -19.78 -4.75
C GLU A 14 -27.71 -19.03 -5.30
N VAL A 15 -27.85 -18.36 -6.44
CA VAL A 15 -26.79 -17.53 -7.03
C VAL A 15 -26.46 -16.33 -6.13
N ALA A 16 -27.49 -15.72 -5.52
CA ALA A 16 -27.33 -14.66 -4.54
C ALA A 16 -26.59 -15.15 -3.28
N ASN A 17 -26.95 -16.31 -2.74
CA ASN A 17 -26.30 -16.84 -1.52
C ASN A 17 -24.83 -17.23 -1.76
N VAL A 18 -24.50 -17.80 -2.93
CA VAL A 18 -23.09 -18.08 -3.30
C VAL A 18 -22.31 -16.78 -3.49
N ALA A 19 -22.91 -15.74 -4.09
CA ALA A 19 -22.27 -14.43 -4.23
C ALA A 19 -22.03 -13.76 -2.86
N ILE A 20 -22.98 -13.88 -1.94
CA ILE A 20 -22.88 -13.35 -0.57
C ILE A 20 -21.82 -14.11 0.24
N GLU A 21 -21.77 -15.45 0.18
CA GLU A 21 -20.72 -16.23 0.85
C GLU A 21 -19.33 -16.00 0.26
N THR A 22 -19.22 -15.76 -1.06
CA THR A 22 -17.96 -15.39 -1.71
C THR A 22 -17.50 -14.00 -1.25
N GLN A 23 -18.42 -13.03 -1.16
CA GLN A 23 -18.13 -11.69 -0.65
C GLN A 23 -17.79 -11.69 0.85
N ALA A 24 -18.46 -12.52 1.66
CA ALA A 24 -18.20 -12.64 3.09
C ALA A 24 -16.83 -13.27 3.38
N ARG A 25 -16.38 -14.28 2.61
CA ARG A 25 -15.02 -14.83 2.74
C ARG A 25 -13.93 -13.84 2.34
N THR A 26 -14.20 -12.90 1.44
CA THR A 26 -13.24 -11.84 1.10
C THR A 26 -13.15 -10.75 2.18
N ALA A 27 -14.21 -10.53 2.95
CA ALA A 27 -14.24 -9.51 4.01
C ALA A 27 -13.34 -9.84 5.21
N GLU A 28 -13.08 -11.12 5.49
CA GLU A 28 -12.21 -11.54 6.61
C GLU A 28 -10.70 -11.35 6.32
N THR A 29 -10.32 -10.96 5.10
CA THR A 29 -8.90 -10.80 4.70
C THR A 29 -8.43 -9.33 4.70
N TYR A 30 -9.23 -8.37 5.18
CA TYR A 30 -8.81 -6.96 5.28
C TYR A 30 -8.00 -6.63 6.54
N ALA A 31 -7.22 -7.59 7.05
CA ALA A 31 -6.04 -7.25 7.81
C ALA A 31 -5.03 -6.61 6.83
N PHE A 32 -5.15 -5.30 6.60
CA PHE A 32 -4.11 -4.51 5.96
C PHE A 32 -2.82 -4.76 6.72
N THR A 33 -2.02 -5.70 6.23
CA THR A 33 -0.65 -5.85 6.68
C THR A 33 0.00 -4.54 6.28
N LYS A 34 0.43 -3.70 7.23
CA LYS A 34 1.10 -2.40 6.99
C LYS A 34 2.46 -2.60 6.30
N LYS A 35 2.44 -3.18 5.10
CA LYS A 35 3.60 -3.37 4.25
C LYS A 35 3.98 -2.01 3.68
N PRO A 36 5.28 -1.73 3.52
CA PRO A 36 5.72 -0.48 2.91
C PRO A 36 5.36 -0.37 1.43
N PHE A 37 5.21 -1.51 0.74
CA PHE A 37 4.93 -1.58 -0.70
C PHE A 37 3.88 -2.63 -1.04
N TYR A 38 3.04 -2.32 -2.03
CA TYR A 38 2.00 -3.18 -2.55
C TYR A 38 2.18 -3.39 -4.07
N SER A 39 1.76 -4.53 -4.60
CA SER A 39 1.56 -4.72 -6.04
C SER A 39 0.29 -4.02 -6.54
N PRO A 40 0.17 -3.71 -7.84
CA PRO A 40 -1.08 -3.21 -8.42
C PRO A 40 -2.29 -4.09 -8.11
N LYS A 41 -2.11 -5.42 -8.14
CA LYS A 41 -3.14 -6.41 -7.81
C LYS A 41 -3.53 -6.42 -6.32
N GLU A 42 -2.59 -6.12 -5.41
CA GLU A 42 -2.93 -5.92 -3.99
C GLU A 42 -3.70 -4.62 -3.80
N VAL A 43 -3.30 -3.55 -4.48
CA VAL A 43 -4.01 -2.26 -4.43
C VAL A 43 -5.43 -2.39 -4.99
N ALA A 44 -5.61 -3.09 -6.11
CA ALA A 44 -6.93 -3.32 -6.70
C ALA A 44 -7.89 -4.02 -5.73
N ARG A 45 -7.38 -5.03 -5.00
CA ARG A 45 -8.13 -5.73 -3.94
C ARG A 45 -8.46 -4.84 -2.75
N ILE A 46 -7.54 -3.96 -2.36
CA ILE A 46 -7.71 -2.98 -1.29
C ILE A 46 -8.80 -1.96 -1.63
N VAL A 47 -8.77 -1.43 -2.86
CA VAL A 47 -9.71 -0.40 -3.33
C VAL A 47 -11.06 -1.01 -3.73
N GLY A 48 -11.10 -2.31 -4.04
CA GLY A 48 -12.29 -2.99 -4.55
C GLY A 48 -12.55 -2.71 -6.04
N CYS A 49 -11.50 -2.53 -6.83
CA CYS A 49 -11.59 -2.28 -8.27
C CYS A 49 -10.79 -3.32 -9.09
N SER A 50 -10.82 -3.20 -10.43
CA SER A 50 -10.07 -4.09 -11.31
C SER A 50 -8.57 -3.74 -11.34
N ASP A 51 -7.72 -4.75 -11.56
CA ASP A 51 -6.27 -4.55 -11.73
C ASP A 51 -5.96 -3.53 -12.84
N GLN A 52 -6.74 -3.55 -13.93
CA GLN A 52 -6.59 -2.61 -15.05
C GLN A 52 -6.89 -1.16 -14.64
N HIS A 53 -7.87 -0.94 -13.76
CA HIS A 53 -8.16 0.41 -13.27
C HIS A 53 -6.96 1.01 -12.53
N ILE A 54 -6.30 0.20 -11.69
CA ILE A 54 -5.09 0.62 -10.98
C ILE A 54 -3.93 0.85 -11.95
N LEU A 55 -3.75 -0.01 -12.96
CA LEU A 55 -2.72 0.19 -13.98
C LEU A 55 -2.93 1.49 -14.76
N ASN A 56 -4.17 1.76 -15.19
CA ASN A 56 -4.51 3.02 -15.86
C ASN A 56 -4.30 4.22 -14.93
N ALA A 57 -4.63 4.10 -13.64
CA ALA A 57 -4.37 5.17 -12.68
C ALA A 57 -2.86 5.45 -12.49
N ILE A 58 -2.02 4.43 -12.61
CA ILE A 58 -0.55 4.58 -12.58
C ILE A 58 -0.06 5.23 -13.87
N GLU A 59 -0.59 4.83 -15.03
CA GLU A 59 -0.23 5.39 -16.33
C GLU A 59 -0.69 6.85 -16.49
N ASP A 60 -1.84 7.21 -15.90
CA ASP A 60 -2.40 8.57 -15.88
C ASP A 60 -1.73 9.48 -14.83
N ASP A 61 -0.67 9.04 -14.14
CA ASP A 61 -0.03 9.73 -13.02
C ASP A 61 -0.97 10.06 -11.82
N LYS A 62 -2.14 9.43 -11.75
CA LYS A 62 -3.11 9.59 -10.64
C LYS A 62 -2.71 8.78 -9.41
N LEU A 63 -1.96 7.69 -9.60
CA LEU A 63 -1.43 6.85 -8.54
C LEU A 63 0.07 6.66 -8.71
N PHE A 64 0.84 7.22 -7.78
CA PHE A 64 2.29 7.06 -7.81
C PHE A 64 2.71 5.60 -7.59
N ALA A 65 3.60 5.11 -8.45
CA ALA A 65 4.20 3.78 -8.32
C ALA A 65 5.68 3.78 -8.71
N LEU A 66 6.46 2.95 -8.01
CA LEU A 66 7.85 2.65 -8.32
C LEU A 66 7.93 1.51 -9.33
N LYS A 67 8.56 1.78 -10.47
CA LYS A 67 8.87 0.75 -11.46
C LYS A 67 10.27 0.20 -11.19
N LEU A 68 10.35 -0.94 -10.50
CA LEU A 68 11.61 -1.59 -10.16
C LEU A 68 12.19 -2.35 -11.36
N SER A 69 11.32 -2.84 -12.25
CA SER A 69 11.70 -3.47 -13.52
C SER A 69 10.54 -3.35 -14.51
N PRO A 70 10.72 -3.74 -15.80
CA PRO A 70 9.63 -3.69 -16.79
C PRO A 70 8.36 -4.45 -16.38
N ARG A 71 8.48 -5.47 -15.52
CA ARG A 71 7.35 -6.30 -15.04
C ARG A 71 7.03 -6.10 -13.56
N ILE A 72 7.85 -5.34 -12.83
CA ILE A 72 7.69 -5.17 -11.38
C ILE A 72 7.41 -3.71 -11.09
N THR A 73 6.14 -3.46 -10.76
CA THR A 73 5.64 -2.18 -10.29
C THR A 73 5.19 -2.32 -8.84
N ARG A 74 5.54 -1.34 -8.00
CA ARG A 74 5.21 -1.31 -6.57
C ARG A 74 4.61 0.04 -6.19
N VAL A 75 3.50 0.02 -5.48
CA VAL A 75 2.84 1.21 -4.94
C VAL A 75 3.26 1.37 -3.48
N PRO A 76 3.94 2.46 -3.12
CA PRO A 76 4.24 2.79 -1.73
C PRO A 76 2.97 2.98 -0.89
N LEU A 77 3.02 2.64 0.40
CA LEU A 77 1.88 2.81 1.31
C LEU A 77 1.40 4.27 1.37
N ASN A 78 2.31 5.25 1.42
CA ASN A 78 1.93 6.67 1.45
C ASN A 78 1.19 7.09 0.17
N ALA A 79 1.62 6.63 -1.00
CA ALA A 79 0.94 6.89 -2.27
C ALA A 79 -0.46 6.30 -2.29
N LEU A 80 -0.61 5.07 -1.80
CA LEU A 80 -1.91 4.42 -1.63
C LEU A 80 -2.82 5.19 -0.66
N MET A 81 -2.30 5.61 0.50
CA MET A 81 -3.06 6.39 1.48
C MET A 81 -3.56 7.71 0.89
N ARG A 82 -2.70 8.42 0.14
CA ARG A 82 -3.08 9.66 -0.56
C ARG A 82 -4.17 9.40 -1.61
N TYR A 83 -4.03 8.32 -2.38
CA TYR A 83 -5.01 7.91 -3.38
C TYR A 83 -6.37 7.57 -2.77
N LEU A 84 -6.39 7.02 -1.56
CA LEU A 84 -7.60 6.75 -0.78
C LEU A 84 -8.18 8.01 -0.10
N GLY A 85 -7.56 9.17 -0.26
CA GLY A 85 -8.00 10.43 0.36
C GLY A 85 -7.66 10.54 1.86
N ALA A 86 -6.75 9.70 2.37
CA ALA A 86 -6.25 9.88 3.73
C ALA A 86 -5.51 11.23 3.82
N PRO A 87 -5.70 12.00 4.91
CA PRO A 87 -5.00 13.26 5.08
C PRO A 87 -3.49 13.03 5.05
N GLU A 88 -2.77 13.89 4.35
CA GLU A 88 -1.31 13.93 4.37
C GLU A 88 -0.85 14.41 5.74
N ASP A 89 -0.87 13.53 6.72
CA ASP A 89 -0.30 13.81 8.04
C ASP A 89 1.23 13.62 7.97
N ILE A 90 1.87 14.43 7.12
CA ILE A 90 3.32 14.59 7.11
C ILE A 90 3.67 15.50 8.29
N SER A 91 3.43 15.00 9.50
CA SER A 91 4.06 15.58 10.68
C SER A 91 5.53 15.21 10.58
N ARG A 92 6.35 16.16 10.11
CA ARG A 92 7.81 16.05 10.24
C ARG A 92 8.06 15.89 11.73
N MET A 93 8.32 14.67 12.18
CA MET A 93 8.82 14.42 13.52
C MET A 93 10.22 15.04 13.56
N ILE A 94 10.26 16.32 13.92
CA ILE A 94 11.48 16.96 14.39
C ILE A 94 11.81 16.16 15.64
N LYS A 95 12.82 15.28 15.56
CA LYS A 95 13.43 14.78 16.79
C LYS A 95 13.81 16.05 17.56
N PRO A 96 13.31 16.25 18.80
CA PRO A 96 13.82 17.33 19.62
C PRO A 96 15.33 17.17 19.58
N ASP A 97 16.03 18.26 19.22
CA ASP A 97 17.46 18.27 18.97
C ASP A 97 18.12 17.32 19.97
N HIS A 98 18.76 16.26 19.46
CA HIS A 98 19.65 15.50 20.31
C HIS A 98 20.52 16.56 20.98
N GLU A 99 20.40 16.72 22.29
CA GLU A 99 21.20 17.68 23.05
C GLU A 99 22.63 17.42 22.60
N VAL A 100 23.14 18.29 21.73
CA VAL A 100 24.48 18.18 21.21
C VAL A 100 25.31 18.57 22.40
N LYS A 101 25.66 17.58 23.23
CA LYS A 101 26.66 17.78 24.27
C LYS A 101 27.83 18.43 23.55
N PRO A 102 28.22 19.66 23.91
CA PRO A 102 29.34 20.30 23.26
C PRO A 102 30.49 19.30 23.36
N TYR A 103 30.96 18.79 22.22
CA TYR A 103 32.17 18.00 22.22
C TYR A 103 33.23 18.84 22.92
N ASP A 104 34.02 18.21 23.80
CA ASP A 104 35.16 18.75 24.55
C ASP A 104 36.32 19.23 23.62
N ASN A 105 35.98 19.90 22.53
CA ASN A 105 36.90 20.49 21.59
C ASN A 105 37.71 21.62 22.26
N ASP A 106 37.19 22.22 23.33
CA ASP A 106 37.93 23.23 24.09
C ASP A 106 39.07 22.60 24.92
N LEU A 107 38.89 21.38 25.44
CA LEU A 107 39.97 20.62 26.10
C LEU A 107 41.03 20.16 25.08
N LEU A 108 40.60 19.65 23.93
CA LEU A 108 41.50 19.24 22.84
C LEU A 108 42.26 20.42 22.21
N ARG A 109 41.66 21.62 22.18
CA ARG A 109 42.31 22.86 21.74
C ARG A 109 43.32 23.36 22.77
N ALA A 110 42.98 23.30 24.06
CA ALA A 110 43.89 23.68 25.15
C ALA A 110 45.11 22.74 25.21
N GLU A 111 44.92 21.43 25.07
CA GLU A 111 46.04 20.47 25.06
C GLU A 111 46.96 20.62 23.84
N ARG A 112 46.41 20.99 22.67
CA ARG A 112 47.21 21.30 21.48
C ARG A 112 47.96 22.62 21.59
N ALA A 113 47.39 23.62 22.27
CA ALA A 113 48.05 24.89 22.53
C ALA A 113 49.17 24.79 23.57
N ALA A 114 49.10 23.83 24.51
CA ALA A 114 50.12 23.60 25.52
C ALA A 114 51.29 22.70 25.05
N LYS A 115 51.18 22.09 23.86
CA LYS A 115 52.19 21.19 23.26
C LYS A 115 52.95 21.79 22.08
N GLY A 116 52.72 23.06 21.76
CA GLY A 116 53.51 23.84 20.79
C GLY A 116 54.34 24.90 21.50
#